data_AF-A0AB37ZGN8-F1
#
_entry.id   AF-A0AB37ZGN8-F1
#
_cell.length_a   1.000
_cell.length_b   1.000
_cell.length_c   1.000
_cell.angle_alpha   90.00
_cell.angle_beta   90.00
_cell.angle_gamma   90.00
#
_symmetry.space_group_name_H-M   'P 1'
#
loop_
_entity.id
_entity.type
_entity.pdbx_description
1 polymer ?
#
loop_
_entity_poly.entity_id
_entity_poly.type
_entity_poly.pdbx_seq_one_letter_code
_entity_poly.pdbx_strand_id
1 'polypeptide(L)'
;MTKTTNPNTEAEKAHQKALTLIYRHTHRDYKGNYGGVKSIMVCRGGASCVVPLDGLTEAEVADRLPYAMKKEAERLESKKKTAQAVE
;
A
#
# COMPACT_ATOMS: atom_id res chain seq x y z
N MET A 1 2.29 -2.58 27.77
CA MET A 1 2.48 -3.69 26.80
C MET A 1 3.43 -3.21 25.71
N THR A 2 4.74 -3.33 25.91
CA THR A 2 5.75 -2.91 24.93
C THR A 2 6.02 -4.06 23.97
N LYS A 3 5.43 -4.02 22.77
CA LYS A 3 5.82 -4.92 21.67
C LYS A 3 7.21 -4.52 21.21
N THR A 4 8.22 -5.22 21.73
CA THR A 4 9.59 -5.19 21.20
C THR A 4 9.61 -6.01 19.92
N THR A 5 9.25 -5.41 18.79
CA THR A 5 9.31 -6.10 17.49
C THR A 5 10.69 -5.89 16.90
N ASN A 6 11.44 -6.99 16.78
CA ASN A 6 12.78 -7.05 16.23
C ASN A 6 12.74 -6.58 14.75
N PRO A 7 13.48 -5.54 14.33
CA PRO A 7 13.29 -4.83 13.05
C PRO A 7 13.68 -5.61 11.78
N ASN A 8 13.80 -6.93 11.86
CA ASN A 8 14.38 -7.78 10.80
C ASN A 8 13.53 -8.99 10.41
N THR A 9 12.28 -9.09 10.86
CA THR A 9 11.43 -10.23 10.50
C THR A 9 10.97 -10.15 9.04
N GLU A 10 10.94 -11.31 8.36
CA GLU A 10 10.47 -11.43 6.98
C GLU A 10 9.00 -10.98 6.84
N ALA A 11 8.19 -11.24 7.88
CA ALA A 11 6.80 -10.83 7.97
C ALA A 11 6.64 -9.31 7.94
N GLU A 12 7.46 -8.56 8.67
CA GLU A 12 7.41 -7.10 8.69
C GLU A 12 7.84 -6.50 7.34
N LYS A 13 8.86 -7.09 6.70
CA LYS A 13 9.27 -6.71 5.33
C LYS A 13 8.15 -6.99 4.32
N ALA A 14 7.47 -8.14 4.43
CA ALA A 14 6.33 -8.48 3.58
C ALA A 14 5.16 -7.50 3.80
N HIS A 15 4.86 -7.16 5.05
CA HIS A 15 3.84 -6.18 5.40
C HIS A 15 4.16 -4.79 4.82
N GLN A 16 5.39 -4.31 4.99
CA GLN A 16 5.81 -3.02 4.44
C GLN A 16 5.75 -2.97 2.91
N LYS A 17 6.07 -4.09 2.24
CA LYS A 17 5.88 -4.24 0.79
C LYS A 17 4.40 -4.14 0.41
N ALA A 18 3.51 -4.80 1.16
CA ALA A 18 2.07 -4.73 0.94
C ALA A 18 1.55 -3.29 1.09
N LEU A 19 1.92 -2.59 2.17
CA LEU A 19 1.57 -1.19 2.40
C LEU A 19 2.05 -0.28 1.26
N THR A 20 3.29 -0.48 0.80
CA THR A 20 3.86 0.28 -0.32
C THR A 20 3.06 0.06 -1.61
N LEU A 21 2.63 -1.17 -1.85
CA LEU A 21 1.84 -1.53 -3.02
C LEU A 21 0.45 -0.89 -2.98
N ILE A 22 -0.23 -0.98 -1.83
CA ILE A 22 -1.52 -0.34 -1.57
C ILE A 22 -1.41 1.17 -1.83
N TYR A 23 -0.42 1.84 -1.23
CA TYR A 23 -0.23 3.28 -1.43
C TYR A 23 0.03 3.64 -2.89
N ARG A 24 0.82 2.84 -3.62
CA ARG A 24 1.13 3.07 -5.04
C ARG A 24 -0.15 3.10 -5.88
N HIS A 25 -1.03 2.12 -5.67
CA HIS A 25 -2.23 1.91 -6.48
C HIS A 25 -3.52 2.51 -5.90
N THR A 26 -3.42 3.16 -4.74
CA THR A 26 -4.49 4.03 -4.24
C THR A 26 -4.57 5.30 -5.09
N HIS A 27 -5.78 5.76 -5.39
CA HIS A 27 -6.00 6.99 -6.14
C HIS A 27 -5.41 8.21 -5.41
N ARG A 28 -4.93 9.21 -6.16
CA ARG A 28 -4.26 10.39 -5.58
C ARG A 28 -5.16 11.18 -4.64
N ASP A 29 -6.46 11.25 -4.91
CA ASP A 29 -7.42 11.98 -4.08
C ASP A 29 -7.67 11.29 -2.73
N TYR A 30 -7.29 10.01 -2.62
CA TYR A 30 -7.46 9.21 -1.41
C TYR A 30 -6.14 8.94 -0.68
N LYS A 31 -5.03 9.59 -1.07
CA LYS A 31 -3.74 9.45 -0.40
C LYS A 31 -3.01 10.78 -0.30
N GLY A 32 -2.18 10.92 0.73
CA GLY A 32 -1.41 12.12 0.98
C GLY A 32 0.01 11.81 1.45
N ASN A 33 0.85 12.84 1.41
CA ASN A 33 2.15 12.83 2.06
C ASN A 33 2.30 14.15 2.83
N TYR A 34 2.33 14.05 4.16
CA TYR A 34 2.45 15.19 5.05
C TYR A 34 3.74 15.04 5.85
N GLY A 35 4.71 15.92 5.63
CA GLY A 35 5.99 15.89 6.36
C GLY A 35 6.78 14.59 6.20
N GLY A 36 6.63 13.88 5.07
CA GLY A 36 7.28 12.59 4.83
C GLY A 36 6.46 11.37 5.26
N VAL A 37 5.34 11.57 5.97
CA VAL A 37 4.43 10.51 6.39
C VAL A 37 3.37 10.30 5.31
N LYS A 38 3.35 9.10 4.73
CA LYS A 38 2.32 8.68 3.78
C LYS A 38 1.02 8.41 4.53
N SER A 39 -0.08 8.96 4.03
CA SER A 39 -1.42 8.73 4.58
C SER A 39 -2.39 8.26 3.50
N ILE A 40 -3.45 7.60 3.93
CA ILE A 40 -4.50 7.05 3.07
C ILE A 40 -5.87 7.29 3.71
N MET A 41 -6.88 7.55 2.89
CA MET A 41 -8.26 7.65 3.32
C MET A 41 -8.89 6.26 3.39
N VAL A 42 -9.52 5.99 4.54
CA VAL A 42 -10.25 4.75 4.84
C VAL A 42 -11.62 5.09 5.41
N CYS A 43 -12.56 4.15 5.33
CA CYS A 43 -13.86 4.30 5.99
C CYS A 43 -13.83 3.51 7.30
N ARG A 44 -13.91 4.18 8.45
CA ARG A 44 -13.97 3.55 9.79
C ARG A 44 -15.21 4.07 10.50
N GLY A 45 -16.03 3.17 11.05
CA GLY A 45 -17.23 3.54 11.81
C GLY A 45 -18.26 4.36 11.01
N GLY A 46 -18.33 4.20 9.69
CA GLY A 46 -19.24 4.95 8.82
C GLY A 46 -18.77 6.34 8.40
N ALA A 47 -17.55 6.76 8.78
CA ALA A 47 -16.97 8.04 8.38
C ALA A 47 -15.66 7.85 7.60
N SER A 48 -15.31 8.85 6.78
CA SER A 48 -14.01 8.91 6.12
C SER A 48 -12.94 9.42 7.09
N CYS A 49 -11.92 8.60 7.29
CA CYS A 49 -10.78 8.91 8.16
C CYS A 49 -9.50 8.89 7.32
N VAL A 50 -8.65 9.91 7.49
CA VAL A 50 -7.29 9.90 6.97
C VAL A 50 -6.39 9.30 8.03
N VAL A 51 -5.70 8.21 7.68
CA VAL A 51 -4.80 7.50 8.60
C VAL A 51 -3.40 7.42 8.02
N PRO A 52 -2.35 7.43 8.85
CA PRO A 52 -1.02 7.04 8.43
C PRO A 52 -1.03 5.67 7.75
N LEU A 53 -0.19 5.47 6.73
CA LEU A 53 -0.16 4.23 5.94
C LEU A 53 0.21 3.01 6.79
N ASP A 54 1.12 3.20 7.75
CA ASP A 54 1.51 2.22 8.77
C ASP A 54 0.44 1.99 9.85
N GLY A 55 -0.58 2.85 9.90
CA GLY A 55 -1.75 2.72 10.78
C GLY A 55 -2.91 1.92 10.18
N LEU A 56 -2.72 1.31 8.99
CA LEU A 56 -3.69 0.36 8.43
C LEU A 56 -3.73 -0.91 9.27
N THR A 57 -4.94 -1.37 9.57
CA THR A 57 -5.14 -2.66 10.25
C THR A 57 -4.89 -3.82 9.29
N GLU A 58 -4.55 -4.99 9.82
CA GLU A 58 -4.34 -6.20 9.00
C GLU A 58 -5.57 -6.53 8.14
N ALA A 59 -6.78 -6.32 8.66
CA ALA A 59 -8.02 -6.50 7.92
C ALA A 59 -8.15 -5.53 6.73
N GLU A 60 -7.83 -4.25 6.93
CA GLU A 60 -7.84 -3.26 5.84
C GLU A 60 -6.74 -3.53 4.81
N VAL A 61 -5.58 -4.05 5.24
CA VAL A 61 -4.53 -4.50 4.32
C VAL A 61 -5.00 -5.69 3.50
N ALA A 62 -5.63 -6.69 4.13
CA ALA A 62 -6.15 -7.88 3.46
C ALA A 62 -7.24 -7.54 2.43
N ASP A 63 -8.10 -6.56 2.73
CA ASP A 63 -9.14 -6.07 1.82
C ASP A 63 -8.57 -5.33 0.59
N ARG A 64 -7.54 -4.49 0.80
CA ARG A 64 -6.99 -3.61 -0.25
C ARG A 64 -5.91 -4.25 -1.10
N LEU A 65 -5.16 -5.19 -0.54
CA LEU A 65 -4.00 -5.79 -1.19
C LEU A 65 -4.33 -6.50 -2.52
N PRO A 66 -5.43 -7.27 -2.66
CA PRO A 66 -5.76 -7.95 -3.91
C PRO A 66 -5.91 -6.99 -5.10
N TYR A 67 -6.57 -5.85 -4.89
CA TYR A 67 -6.70 -4.83 -5.92
C TYR A 67 -5.35 -4.24 -6.32
N ALA A 68 -4.53 -3.90 -5.32
CA ALA A 68 -3.21 -3.34 -5.55
C ALA A 68 -2.28 -4.32 -6.29
N MET A 69 -2.35 -5.62 -5.98
CA MET A 69 -1.61 -6.67 -6.68
C MET A 69 -2.03 -6.80 -8.15
N LYS A 70 -3.35 -6.81 -8.42
CA LYS A 70 -3.87 -6.85 -9.79
C LYS A 70 -3.37 -5.67 -10.61
N LYS A 71 -3.44 -4.46 -10.06
CA LYS A 71 -2.96 -3.24 -10.72
C LYS A 71 -1.46 -3.23 -10.95
N GLU A 72 -0.68 -3.78 -10.03
CA GLU A 72 0.76 -3.91 -10.21
C GLU A 72 1.11 -4.90 -11.32
N ALA A 73 0.42 -6.04 -11.41
CA ALA A 73 0.61 -6.99 -12.48
C ALA A 73 0.31 -6.35 -13.86
N GLU A 74 -0.83 -5.66 -13.99
CA GLU A 74 -1.20 -4.90 -15.20
C GLU A 74 -0.09 -3.90 -15.59
N ARG A 75 0.42 -3.12 -14.62
CA ARG A 75 1.50 -2.14 -14.83
C ARG A 75 2.79 -2.80 -15.33
N LEU A 76 3.17 -3.94 -14.75
CA LEU A 76 4.37 -4.67 -15.13
C LEU A 76 4.26 -5.24 -16.54
N GLU A 77 3.10 -5.79 -16.90
CA GLU A 77 2.83 -6.28 -18.25
C GLU A 77 2.86 -5.15 -19.28
N SER A 78 2.24 -4.00 -18.99
CA SER A 78 2.33 -2.81 -19.85
C SER A 78 3.78 -2.35 -20.01
N LYS A 79 4.57 -2.33 -18.92
CA LYS A 79 5.98 -1.92 -18.96
C LYS A 79 6.83 -2.85 -19.84
N LYS A 80 6.59 -4.17 -19.79
CA LYS A 80 7.28 -5.14 -20.65
C LYS A 80 6.97 -4.92 -22.13
N LYS A 81 5.69 -4.69 -22.47
CA LYS A 81 5.26 -4.40 -23.84
C LYS A 81 5.92 -3.14 -24.40
N THR A 82 5.99 -2.08 -23.61
CA THR A 82 6.69 -0.85 -24.04
C THR A 82 8.19 -1.06 -24.21
N ALA A 83 8.83 -1.84 -23.34
CA ALA A 83 10.27 -2.12 -23.46
C ALA A 83 10.62 -2.93 -24.72
N GLN A 84 9.75 -3.87 -25.13
CA GLN A 84 9.93 -4.67 -26.35
C GLN A 84 9.62 -3.92 -27.64
N ALA A 85 8.93 -2.77 -27.58
CA ALA A 85 8.58 -1.97 -28.76
C ALA A 85 9.60 -0.85 -29.08
N VAL A 86 10.67 -0.74 -28.27
CA VAL A 86 11.74 0.27 -28.43
C VAL A 86 13.05 -0.38 -28.91
N GLU A 87 13.05 -1.71 -29.13
CA GLU A 87 14.08 -2.45 -29.87
C GLU A 87 13.68 -2.61 -31.34
#